data_AF-A0A7S2ZQJ7-F1
#
_entry.id   AF-A0A7S2ZQJ7-F1
#
_cell.length_a   1.000
_cell.length_b   1.000
_cell.length_c   1.000
_cell.angle_alpha   90.00
_cell.angle_beta   90.00
_cell.angle_gamma   90.00
#
_symmetry.space_group_name_H-M   'P 1'
#
loop_
_entity.id
_entity.type
_entity.pdbx_description
1 polymer ?
#
loop_
_entity_poly.entity_id
_entity_poly.type
_entity_poly.pdbx_seq_one_letter_code
_entity_poly.pdbx_strand_id
1 'polypeptide(L)'
;MEGDVTTLMDVMGACERIVKTPVPLPYSRHTSRFLSLYAMTLPFILVDSQGLKTIVGVAMITWALFAIEEIAHMIEDPFTDKSFSLPLAAYAETIHGSCEQIIGHPLTWDYEEPIEYVEQVDDIAELEEEEEEEEEPEDPPPPKHPDGIEIRFP
;
A
#
# COMPACT_ATOMS: atom_id res chain seq x y z
N MET A 1 -26.64 -0.18 29.19
CA MET A 1 -25.63 0.86 29.46
C MET A 1 -24.22 0.31 29.36
N GLU A 2 -23.71 -0.50 30.29
CA GLU A 2 -22.35 -1.09 30.13
C GLU A 2 -22.23 -1.94 28.85
N GLY A 3 -23.27 -2.74 28.53
CA GLY A 3 -23.32 -3.54 27.31
C GLY A 3 -23.30 -2.75 26.00
N ASP A 4 -23.80 -1.50 26.00
CA ASP A 4 -23.86 -0.66 24.80
C ASP A 4 -22.53 0.09 24.57
N VAL A 5 -21.81 0.38 25.65
CA VAL A 5 -20.46 0.96 25.58
C VAL A 5 -19.46 -0.10 25.13
N THR A 6 -19.59 -1.35 25.60
CA THR A 6 -18.73 -2.45 25.16
C THR A 6 -18.90 -2.75 23.68
N THR A 7 -20.13 -2.72 23.14
CA THR A 7 -20.34 -2.95 21.69
C THR A 7 -19.74 -1.84 20.84
N LEU A 8 -19.80 -0.58 21.28
CA LEU A 8 -19.14 0.52 20.59
C LEU A 8 -17.61 0.35 20.59
N MET A 9 -17.02 -0.03 21.73
CA MET A 9 -15.58 -0.32 21.83
C MET A 9 -15.18 -1.50 20.93
N ASP A 10 -15.99 -2.55 20.85
CA ASP A 10 -15.73 -3.71 20.00
C ASP A 10 -15.73 -3.33 18.51
N VAL A 11 -16.69 -2.51 18.07
CA VAL A 11 -16.77 -2.01 16.69
C VAL A 11 -15.61 -1.08 16.36
N MET A 12 -15.27 -0.15 17.26
CA MET A 12 -14.10 0.73 17.10
C MET A 12 -12.80 -0.07 16.98
N GLY A 13 -12.59 -1.07 17.84
CA GLY A 13 -11.44 -1.96 17.77
C GLY A 13 -11.44 -2.84 16.52
N ALA A 14 -12.60 -3.17 15.95
CA ALA A 14 -12.69 -3.83 14.64
C ALA A 14 -12.24 -2.89 13.50
N CYS A 15 -12.71 -1.64 13.49
CA CYS A 15 -12.30 -0.63 12.51
C CYS A 15 -10.80 -0.33 12.58
N GLU A 16 -10.23 -0.18 13.78
CA GLU A 16 -8.80 0.04 13.96
C GLU A 16 -7.96 -1.12 13.40
N ARG A 17 -8.42 -2.37 13.56
CA ARG A 17 -7.72 -3.52 13.01
C ARG A 17 -7.70 -3.49 11.49
N ILE A 18 -8.83 -3.16 10.85
CA ILE A 18 -8.92 -3.05 9.38
C ILE A 18 -7.95 -1.98 8.86
N VAL A 19 -7.88 -0.82 9.54
CA VAL A 19 -6.94 0.26 9.18
C VAL A 19 -5.48 -0.13 9.42
N LYS A 20 -5.19 -0.81 10.53
CA LYS A 20 -3.82 -1.18 10.94
C LYS A 20 -3.27 -2.42 10.25
N THR A 21 -4.09 -3.14 9.47
CA THR A 21 -3.65 -4.27 8.65
C THR A 21 -3.70 -3.93 7.16
N PRO A 22 -2.87 -2.98 6.67
CA PRO A 22 -2.78 -2.72 5.24
C PRO A 22 -2.24 -3.95 4.53
N VAL A 23 -2.66 -4.16 3.27
CA VAL A 23 -2.09 -5.22 2.44
C VAL A 23 -0.63 -4.88 2.17
N PRO A 24 0.28 -5.88 2.20
CA PRO A 24 1.70 -5.60 1.96
C PRO A 24 1.94 -5.00 0.57
N LEU A 25 2.63 -3.86 0.49
CA LEU A 25 3.01 -3.21 -0.78
C LEU A 25 3.67 -4.16 -1.80
N PRO A 26 4.55 -5.11 -1.41
CA PRO A 26 5.13 -6.05 -2.36
C PRO A 26 4.08 -6.93 -3.05
N TYR A 27 3.01 -7.32 -2.36
CA TYR A 27 1.94 -8.13 -2.95
C TYR A 27 1.25 -7.41 -4.10
N SER A 28 0.93 -6.14 -3.90
CA SER A 28 0.28 -5.28 -4.88
C SER A 28 1.19 -5.08 -6.12
N ARG A 29 2.47 -4.75 -5.89
CA ARG A 29 3.47 -4.60 -6.97
C ARG A 29 3.73 -5.89 -7.75
N HIS A 30 3.81 -7.04 -7.06
CA HIS A 30 4.01 -8.33 -7.71
C HIS A 30 2.82 -8.75 -8.56
N THR A 31 1.60 -8.46 -8.09
CA THR A 31 0.37 -8.73 -8.85
C THR A 31 0.36 -7.96 -10.17
N SER A 32 0.71 -6.68 -10.15
CA SER A 32 0.79 -5.84 -11.35
C SER A 32 1.82 -6.34 -12.38
N ARG A 33 3.03 -6.68 -11.90
CA ARG A 33 4.10 -7.24 -12.73
C ARG A 33 3.68 -8.58 -13.34
N PHE A 34 3.04 -9.45 -12.55
CA PHE A 34 2.53 -10.73 -13.03
C PHE A 34 1.43 -10.56 -14.09
N LEU A 35 0.49 -9.64 -13.89
CA LEU A 35 -0.58 -9.37 -14.84
C LEU A 35 -0.04 -8.83 -16.17
N SER A 36 0.99 -7.98 -16.09
CA SER A 36 1.71 -7.47 -17.26
C SER A 36 2.40 -8.59 -18.05
N LEU A 37 3.07 -9.52 -17.36
CA LEU A 37 3.65 -10.71 -18.00
C LEU A 37 2.58 -11.62 -18.61
N TYR A 38 1.45 -11.80 -17.92
CA TYR A 38 0.31 -12.55 -18.44
C TYR A 38 -0.24 -11.92 -19.74
N ALA A 39 -0.42 -10.59 -19.76
CA ALA A 39 -0.86 -9.87 -20.95
C ALA A 39 0.14 -9.98 -22.11
N MET A 40 1.45 -9.94 -21.83
CA MET A 40 2.50 -10.10 -22.84
C MET A 40 2.59 -11.52 -23.41
N THR A 41 2.31 -12.56 -22.61
CA THR A 41 2.36 -13.96 -23.06
C THR A 41 1.11 -14.39 -23.84
N LEU A 42 -0.04 -13.75 -23.57
CA LEU A 42 -1.32 -14.01 -24.23
C LEU A 42 -1.30 -13.99 -25.77
N PRO A 43 -0.70 -12.99 -26.47
CA PRO A 43 -0.63 -13.00 -27.92
C PRO A 43 0.15 -14.18 -28.49
N PHE A 44 1.23 -14.62 -27.85
CA PHE A 44 2.00 -15.78 -28.30
C PHE A 44 1.21 -17.08 -28.20
N ILE A 45 0.33 -17.19 -27.21
CA ILE A 45 -0.53 -18.36 -27.02
C ILE A 45 -1.64 -18.41 -28.08
N LEU A 46 -2.21 -17.26 -28.43
CA LEU A 46 -3.39 -17.20 -29.30
C LEU A 46 -3.08 -17.06 -30.79
N VAL A 47 -1.88 -16.60 -31.17
CA VAL A 47 -1.53 -16.26 -32.55
C VAL A 47 -1.74 -17.42 -33.53
N ASP A 48 -1.41 -18.65 -33.12
CA ASP A 48 -1.53 -19.84 -33.98
C ASP A 48 -2.99 -20.20 -34.30
N SER A 49 -3.93 -19.82 -33.43
CA SER A 49 -5.34 -20.21 -33.55
C SER A 49 -6.23 -19.15 -34.23
N GLN A 50 -5.96 -17.86 -34.02
CA GLN A 50 -6.85 -16.77 -34.40
C GLN A 50 -6.22 -15.74 -35.36
N GLY A 51 -4.91 -15.83 -35.65
CA GLY A 51 -4.22 -14.92 -36.56
C GLY A 51 -4.45 -13.44 -36.20
N LEU A 52 -4.94 -12.63 -37.14
CA LEU A 52 -5.19 -11.19 -36.94
C LEU A 52 -6.32 -10.87 -35.93
N LYS A 53 -7.27 -11.78 -35.70
CA LYS A 53 -8.35 -11.56 -34.71
C LYS A 53 -7.82 -11.56 -33.27
N THR A 54 -6.63 -12.13 -33.06
CA THR A 54 -5.92 -12.16 -31.78
C THR A 54 -5.75 -10.76 -31.19
N ILE A 55 -5.49 -9.74 -32.00
CA ILE A 55 -5.24 -8.37 -31.51
C ILE A 55 -6.46 -7.83 -30.76
N VAL A 56 -7.66 -7.99 -31.31
CA VAL A 56 -8.90 -7.53 -30.67
C VAL A 56 -9.20 -8.34 -29.41
N GLY A 57 -8.99 -9.66 -29.46
CA GLY A 57 -9.20 -10.53 -28.30
C GLY A 57 -8.25 -10.23 -27.13
N VAL A 58 -6.96 -10.08 -27.42
CA VAL A 58 -5.92 -9.72 -26.44
C VAL A 58 -6.23 -8.35 -25.85
N ALA A 59 -6.53 -7.34 -26.69
CA ALA A 59 -6.86 -6.00 -26.20
C ALA A 59 -8.06 -6.00 -25.24
N MET A 60 -9.12 -6.73 -25.54
CA MET A 60 -10.30 -6.85 -24.68
C MET A 60 -9.98 -7.53 -23.33
N ILE A 61 -9.24 -8.64 -23.36
CA ILE A 61 -8.88 -9.40 -22.14
C ILE A 61 -7.93 -8.58 -21.28
N THR A 62 -6.88 -8.02 -21.87
CA THR A 62 -5.90 -7.19 -21.17
C THR A 62 -6.57 -5.98 -20.55
N TRP A 63 -7.43 -5.27 -21.29
CA TRP A 63 -8.21 -4.15 -20.76
C TRP A 63 -9.07 -4.57 -19.55
N ALA A 64 -9.78 -5.70 -19.64
CA ALA A 64 -10.60 -6.19 -18.54
C ALA A 64 -9.77 -6.56 -17.31
N LEU A 65 -8.60 -7.17 -17.49
CA LEU A 65 -7.71 -7.56 -16.39
C LEU A 65 -7.13 -6.34 -15.67
N PHE A 66 -6.60 -5.37 -16.41
CA PHE A 66 -6.09 -4.14 -15.82
C PHE A 66 -7.18 -3.30 -15.17
N ALA A 67 -8.40 -3.29 -15.72
CA ALA A 67 -9.54 -2.62 -15.08
C ALA A 67 -9.88 -3.24 -13.72
N ILE A 68 -9.81 -4.57 -13.59
CA ILE A 68 -10.05 -5.25 -12.31
C ILE A 68 -8.92 -4.94 -11.31
N GLU A 69 -7.67 -4.91 -11.77
CA GLU A 69 -6.52 -4.54 -10.95
C GLU A 69 -6.67 -3.12 -10.38
N GLU A 70 -7.03 -2.15 -11.22
CA GLU A 70 -7.28 -0.77 -10.80
C GLU A 70 -8.38 -0.68 -9.73
N ILE A 71 -9.49 -1.40 -9.92
CA ILE A 71 -10.56 -1.47 -8.92
C ILE A 71 -10.07 -2.10 -7.62
N ALA A 72 -9.20 -3.12 -7.69
CA ALA A 72 -8.62 -3.76 -6.51
C ALA A 72 -7.79 -2.77 -5.67
N HIS A 73 -7.01 -1.90 -6.32
CA HIS A 73 -6.28 -0.83 -5.63
C HIS A 73 -7.22 0.20 -4.99
N MET A 74 -8.35 0.52 -5.62
CA MET A 74 -9.32 1.48 -5.07
C MET A 74 -10.01 0.97 -3.80
N ILE A 75 -10.27 -0.34 -3.71
CA ILE A 75 -10.95 -0.95 -2.56
C ILE A 75 -10.02 -1.29 -1.39
N GLU A 76 -8.70 -1.28 -1.61
CA GLU A 76 -7.70 -1.64 -0.61
C GLU A 76 -7.71 -0.71 0.61
N ASP A 77 -8.13 0.54 0.42
CA ASP A 77 -8.05 1.60 1.41
C ASP A 77 -9.39 2.36 1.57
N PRO A 78 -10.35 1.80 2.33
CA PRO A 78 -11.73 2.28 2.35
C PRO A 78 -11.98 3.49 3.27
N PHE A 79 -11.05 3.82 4.17
CA PHE A 79 -11.22 4.86 5.20
C PHE A 79 -10.42 6.15 4.94
N THR A 80 -9.57 6.15 3.92
CA THR A 80 -8.75 7.31 3.53
C THR A 80 -9.55 8.29 2.65
N ASP A 81 -9.12 9.54 2.56
CA ASP A 81 -9.79 10.60 1.79
C ASP A 81 -9.55 10.47 0.27
N LYS A 82 -10.02 9.36 -0.32
CA LYS A 82 -9.97 9.07 -1.76
C LYS A 82 -11.39 9.08 -2.34
N SER A 83 -11.53 9.37 -3.63
CA SER A 83 -12.84 9.52 -4.32
C SER A 83 -13.79 8.31 -4.22
N PHE A 84 -13.30 7.11 -3.88
CA PHE A 84 -14.10 5.88 -3.73
C PHE A 84 -14.22 5.41 -2.27
N SER A 85 -13.85 6.25 -1.31
CA SER A 85 -13.88 5.90 0.11
C SER A 85 -15.25 6.07 0.76
N LEU A 86 -15.36 5.54 1.98
CA LEU A 86 -16.55 5.69 2.81
C LEU A 86 -16.70 7.15 3.26
N PRO A 87 -17.91 7.75 3.17
CA PRO A 87 -18.14 9.13 3.59
C PRO A 87 -18.21 9.25 5.13
N LEU A 88 -17.07 9.09 5.80
CA LEU A 88 -16.95 9.10 7.27
C LEU A 88 -17.50 10.39 7.89
N ALA A 89 -17.28 11.54 7.24
CA ALA A 89 -17.81 12.83 7.68
C ALA A 89 -19.35 12.83 7.72
N ALA A 90 -20.01 12.26 6.71
CA ALA A 90 -21.47 12.17 6.67
C ALA A 90 -22.02 11.20 7.74
N TYR A 91 -21.31 10.11 8.01
CA TYR A 91 -21.66 9.21 9.11
C TYR A 91 -21.51 9.89 10.49
N ALA A 92 -20.43 10.65 10.69
CA ALA A 92 -20.21 11.42 11.90
C ALA A 92 -21.30 12.49 12.11
N GLU A 93 -21.69 13.20 11.05
CA GLU A 93 -22.78 14.19 11.08
C GLU A 93 -24.13 13.53 11.45
N THR A 94 -24.41 12.34 10.90
CA THR A 94 -25.63 11.59 11.22
C THR A 94 -25.67 11.15 12.69
N ILE A 95 -24.54 10.68 13.23
CA ILE A 95 -24.41 10.32 14.65
C ILE A 95 -24.59 11.57 15.52
N HIS A 96 -23.94 12.66 15.14
CA HIS A 96 -24.05 13.95 15.83
C HIS A 96 -25.51 14.42 15.95
N GLY A 97 -26.24 14.46 14.83
CA GLY A 97 -27.66 14.84 14.84
C GLY A 97 -28.53 13.89 15.68
N SER A 98 -28.22 12.59 15.69
CA SER A 98 -28.90 11.61 16.53
C SER A 98 -28.67 11.88 18.02
N CYS A 99 -27.45 12.23 18.42
CA CYS A 99 -27.11 12.60 19.79
C CYS A 99 -27.81 13.90 20.22
N GLU A 100 -27.82 14.93 19.37
CA GLU A 100 -28.53 16.19 19.65
C GLU A 100 -30.02 15.96 19.87
N GLN A 101 -30.64 15.07 19.08
CA GLN A 101 -32.06 14.72 19.24
C GLN A 101 -32.34 14.04 20.58
N ILE A 102 -31.45 13.16 21.05
CA ILE A 102 -31.60 12.45 22.33
C ILE A 102 -31.37 13.40 23.51
N ILE A 103 -30.38 14.28 23.41
CA ILE A 103 -29.97 15.20 24.49
C ILE A 103 -30.90 16.42 24.59
N GLY A 104 -31.50 16.85 23.47
CA GLY A 104 -32.43 17.98 23.41
C GLY A 104 -31.78 19.36 23.47
N HIS A 105 -30.45 19.44 23.30
CA HIS A 105 -29.68 20.69 23.21
C HIS A 105 -28.61 20.54 22.11
N PRO A 106 -28.30 21.61 21.35
CA PRO A 106 -27.23 21.57 20.35
C PRO A 106 -25.88 21.23 20.97
N LEU A 107 -25.14 20.33 20.33
CA LEU A 107 -23.78 19.96 20.71
C LEU A 107 -22.82 20.94 20.01
N THR A 108 -22.52 22.06 20.66
CA THR A 108 -21.51 23.01 20.17
C THR A 108 -20.12 22.47 20.49
N TRP A 109 -19.53 21.70 19.57
CA TRP A 109 -18.10 21.38 19.66
C TRP A 109 -17.32 22.58 19.15
N ASP A 110 -16.50 23.18 20.03
CA ASP A 110 -15.48 24.16 19.62
C ASP A 110 -14.43 23.39 18.79
N TYR A 111 -14.51 23.57 17.48
CA TYR A 111 -13.54 23.00 16.55
C TYR A 111 -12.24 23.81 16.65
N GLU A 112 -11.25 23.30 17.37
CA GLU A 112 -9.86 23.71 17.18
C GLU A 112 -9.44 23.27 15.77
N GLU A 113 -8.79 24.15 15.00
CA GLU A 113 -8.39 23.87 13.62
C GLU A 113 -7.66 22.52 13.49
N PRO A 114 -7.87 21.78 12.38
CA PRO A 114 -7.22 20.50 12.18
C PRO A 114 -5.71 20.72 12.18
N ILE A 115 -5.02 19.89 12.96
CA ILE A 115 -3.57 19.78 12.92
C ILE A 115 -3.17 19.51 11.47
N GLU A 116 -2.41 20.42 10.86
CA GLU A 116 -1.87 20.28 9.52
C GLU A 116 -1.12 18.95 9.46
N TYR A 117 -1.65 17.99 8.68
CA TYR A 117 -0.99 16.71 8.49
C TYR A 117 0.28 16.99 7.68
N VAL A 118 1.43 17.02 8.34
CA VAL A 118 2.71 17.09 7.65
C VAL A 118 2.86 15.76 6.91
N GLU A 119 2.74 15.80 5.59
CA GLU A 119 3.25 14.73 4.72
C GLU A 119 4.76 14.65 4.93
N GLN A 120 5.14 13.83 5.90
CA GLN A 120 6.41 13.15 5.97
C GLN A 120 6.03 11.70 5.63
N VAL A 121 6.41 11.11 4.51
CA VAL A 121 7.75 11.18 3.93
C VAL A 121 7.73 10.31 2.65
N ASP A 122 8.18 10.91 1.56
CA ASP A 122 8.51 10.29 0.27
C ASP A 122 9.77 9.39 0.32
N ASP A 123 10.37 9.18 1.51
CA ASP A 123 11.66 8.49 1.70
C ASP A 123 11.58 6.95 1.64
N ILE A 124 10.43 6.33 1.35
CA ILE A 124 10.40 4.86 1.14
C ILE A 124 10.97 4.49 -0.24
N ALA A 125 10.87 5.40 -1.22
CA ALA A 125 11.38 5.16 -2.57
C ALA A 125 12.91 5.29 -2.64
N GLU A 126 13.51 6.20 -1.87
CA GLU A 126 14.97 6.38 -1.83
C GLU A 126 15.69 5.21 -1.13
N LEU A 127 15.02 4.51 -0.21
CA LEU A 127 15.58 3.34 0.48
C LEU A 127 15.65 2.07 -0.38
N GLU A 128 14.87 1.97 -1.48
CA GLU A 128 14.98 0.83 -2.41
C GLU A 128 16.12 1.00 -3.43
N GLU A 129 16.58 2.23 -3.69
CA GLU A 129 17.69 2.49 -4.62
C GLU A 129 19.07 2.40 -3.93
N GLU A 130 19.17 2.65 -2.62
CA GLU A 130 20.43 2.53 -1.87
C GLU A 130 20.90 1.08 -1.63
N GLU A 131 20.00 0.07 -1.65
CA GLU A 131 20.39 -1.34 -1.41
C GLU A 131 21.09 -2.01 -2.62
N GLU A 132 21.00 -1.46 -3.85
CA GLU A 132 21.66 -2.04 -5.03
C GLU A 132 23.11 -1.56 -5.26
N GLU A 133 23.58 -0.50 -4.56
CA GLU A 133 24.92 0.08 -4.78
C GLU A 133 26.03 -0.37 -3.81
N GLU A 134 25.79 -1.26 -2.83
CA GLU A 134 26.90 -1.79 -2.01
C GLU A 134 27.79 -2.77 -2.81
N GLU A 135 28.88 -2.19 -3.30
CA GLU A 135 29.97 -2.75 -4.10
C GLU A 135 30.60 -4.05 -3.58
N GLU A 136 31.01 -4.84 -4.57
CA GLU A 136 31.98 -5.94 -4.55
C GLU A 136 33.13 -5.73 -3.54
N PRO A 137 33.48 -6.70 -2.67
CA PRO A 137 34.52 -6.48 -1.67
C PRO A 137 35.91 -6.42 -2.33
N GLU A 138 36.46 -5.22 -2.48
CA GLU A 138 37.90 -5.05 -2.76
C GLU A 138 38.73 -5.63 -1.61
N ASP A 139 39.59 -6.59 -1.94
CA ASP A 139 40.49 -7.29 -1.01
C ASP A 139 41.41 -6.27 -0.30
N PRO A 140 41.43 -6.20 1.05
CA PRO A 140 42.19 -5.18 1.75
C PRO A 140 43.69 -5.32 1.44
N PRO A 141 44.40 -4.20 1.14
CA PRO A 141 45.82 -4.27 0.82
C PRO A 141 46.61 -4.86 2.00
N PRO A 142 47.62 -5.72 1.73
CA PRO A 142 48.29 -6.46 2.79
C PRO A 142 48.98 -5.50 3.79
N PRO A 143 48.91 -5.81 5.10
CA PRO A 143 49.44 -4.94 6.12
C PRO A 143 50.96 -4.79 5.97
N LYS A 144 51.44 -3.55 5.87
CA LYS A 144 52.87 -3.24 5.87
C LYS A 144 53.41 -3.41 7.28
N HIS A 145 54.27 -4.40 7.49
CA HIS A 145 54.97 -4.62 8.75
C HIS A 145 55.99 -3.49 8.98
N PRO A 146 55.95 -2.76 10.10
CA PRO A 146 57.08 -1.96 10.53
C PRO A 146 58.07 -2.89 11.22
N ASP A 147 59.32 -2.88 10.76
CA ASP A 147 60.48 -3.62 11.28
C ASP A 147 60.77 -4.97 10.62
N GLY A 148 61.89 -4.99 9.87
CA GLY A 148 62.40 -6.12 9.10
C GLY A 148 62.94 -7.25 9.97
N ILE A 149 62.08 -8.22 10.28
CA ILE A 149 62.48 -9.54 10.76
C ILE A 149 61.77 -10.59 9.91
N GLU A 150 62.52 -11.21 8.99
CA GLU A 150 62.08 -12.42 8.29
C GLU A 150 62.02 -13.57 9.30
N ILE A 151 60.80 -13.98 9.69
CA ILE A 151 60.60 -15.20 10.46
C ILE A 151 60.35 -16.34 9.49
N ARG A 152 61.41 -17.11 9.22
CA ARG A 152 61.35 -18.39 8.50
C ARG A 152 60.77 -19.45 9.43
N PHE A 153 59.63 -20.01 9.07
CA PHE A 153 59.13 -21.26 9.69
C PHE A 153 59.29 -22.43 8.70
N PRO A 154 59.58 -23.65 9.22
CA PRO A 154 60.06 -24.81 8.47
C PRO A 154 59.02 -25.49 7.58
#